data_AF-A0A834WAB6-F1
#
_entry.id   AF-A0A834WAB6-F1
#
_cell.length_a   1.000
_cell.length_b   1.000
_cell.length_c   1.000
_cell.angle_alpha   90.00
_cell.angle_beta   90.00
_cell.angle_gamma   90.00
#
_symmetry.space_group_name_H-M   'P 1'
#
loop_
_entity.id
_entity.type
_entity.pdbx_description
1 polymer ?
#
loop_
_entity_poly.entity_id
_entity_poly.type
_entity_poly.pdbx_seq_one_letter_code
_entity_poly.pdbx_strand_id
1 'polypeptide(L)'
;MRADENEDRESDTLVEAALRVLKTADPFEKARLGDFVASQWLQGTITRAYDPSLHLSVPDRPARLSNVKLVAPGLMPKLGKAGSLQSRQAIVHSLAHTESWAIDLSWFIPVSLLLAVWLLSAQGRDKSIFKWKM
;
A
#
# COMPACT_ATOMS: atom_id res chain seq x y z
N MET A 1 -33.09 -2.97 10.46
CA MET A 1 -32.74 -2.80 9.03
C MET A 1 -31.32 -2.27 8.95
N ARG A 2 -30.33 -3.19 8.89
CA ARG A 2 -28.89 -2.97 8.63
C ARG A 2 -28.20 -4.35 8.53
N ALA A 3 -28.74 -5.17 7.64
CA ALA A 3 -28.13 -6.41 7.20
C ALA A 3 -28.17 -6.30 5.68
N ASP A 4 -27.13 -5.70 5.07
CA ASP A 4 -26.95 -5.69 3.60
C ASP A 4 -25.64 -5.01 3.11
N GLU A 5 -24.51 -5.13 3.82
CA GLU A 5 -23.22 -4.64 3.28
C GLU A 5 -22.10 -5.70 3.24
N ASN A 6 -22.39 -6.96 3.56
CA ASN A 6 -21.34 -7.98 3.72
C ASN A 6 -21.50 -9.25 2.89
N GLU A 7 -22.53 -9.36 2.05
CA GLU A 7 -22.90 -10.65 1.45
C GLU A 7 -22.40 -10.91 0.01
N ASP A 8 -21.68 -9.97 -0.61
CA ASP A 8 -21.06 -10.17 -1.95
C ASP A 8 -19.52 -10.06 -1.93
N ARG A 9 -18.82 -10.73 -0.99
CA ARG A 9 -17.34 -10.76 -0.99
C ARG A 9 -16.79 -11.97 -1.74
N GLU A 10 -17.16 -12.09 -3.00
CA GLU A 10 -16.69 -13.14 -3.89
C GLU A 10 -15.25 -12.83 -4.37
N SER A 11 -14.26 -13.22 -3.56
CA SER A 11 -12.83 -13.25 -3.91
C SER A 11 -12.21 -11.95 -4.47
N ASP A 12 -12.11 -10.91 -3.63
CA ASP A 12 -11.33 -9.72 -3.96
C ASP A 12 -9.94 -10.09 -4.51
N THR A 13 -9.53 -9.45 -5.62
CA THR A 13 -8.17 -9.60 -6.13
C THR A 13 -7.15 -8.96 -5.20
N LEU A 14 -5.88 -9.34 -5.33
CA LEU A 14 -4.80 -8.75 -4.54
C LEU A 14 -4.74 -7.22 -4.69
N VAL A 15 -4.97 -6.71 -5.91
CA VAL A 15 -4.98 -5.26 -6.17
C VAL A 15 -6.15 -4.56 -5.46
N GLU A 16 -7.35 -5.12 -5.48
CA GLU A 16 -8.50 -4.56 -4.74
C GLU A 16 -8.23 -4.55 -3.23
N ALA A 17 -7.67 -5.65 -2.72
CA ALA A 17 -7.30 -5.74 -1.32
C ALA A 17 -6.21 -4.75 -0.92
N ALA A 18 -5.18 -4.59 -1.75
CA ALA A 18 -4.13 -3.59 -1.56
C ALA A 18 -4.68 -2.16 -1.59
N LEU A 19 -5.59 -1.84 -2.51
CA LEU A 19 -6.24 -0.52 -2.55
C LEU A 19 -7.05 -0.24 -1.29
N ARG A 20 -7.68 -1.24 -0.69
CA ARG A 20 -8.36 -1.11 0.60
C ARG A 20 -7.37 -0.77 1.72
N VAL A 21 -6.21 -1.43 1.76
CA VAL A 21 -5.13 -1.10 2.71
C VAL A 21 -4.65 0.34 2.50
N LEU A 22 -4.39 0.75 1.26
CA LEU A 22 -3.90 2.10 0.93
C LEU A 22 -4.92 3.20 1.26
N LYS A 23 -6.23 2.91 1.16
CA LYS A 23 -7.31 3.84 1.53
C LYS A 23 -7.60 3.90 3.04
N THR A 24 -7.06 2.97 3.83
CA THR A 24 -7.24 2.96 5.29
C THR A 24 -6.37 4.05 5.92
N ALA A 25 -6.97 4.98 6.68
CA ALA A 25 -6.25 6.13 7.23
C ALA A 25 -5.59 5.85 8.58
N ASP A 26 -6.25 5.06 9.44
CA ASP A 26 -5.77 4.69 10.77
C ASP A 26 -4.57 3.73 10.66
N PRO A 27 -3.43 4.00 11.34
CA PRO A 27 -2.24 3.19 11.21
C PRO A 27 -2.37 1.78 11.81
N PHE A 28 -3.16 1.60 12.87
CA PHE A 28 -3.34 0.29 13.50
C PHE A 28 -4.24 -0.59 12.63
N GLU A 29 -5.37 -0.05 12.19
CA GLU A 29 -6.27 -0.77 11.29
C GLU A 29 -5.59 -1.06 9.93
N LYS A 30 -4.78 -0.12 9.43
CA LYS A 30 -3.98 -0.36 8.22
C LYS A 30 -3.00 -1.51 8.40
N ALA A 31 -2.23 -1.54 9.50
CA ALA A 31 -1.29 -2.61 9.76
C ALA A 31 -2.00 -3.96 9.90
N ARG A 32 -3.11 -4.00 10.65
CA ARG A 32 -3.94 -5.20 10.82
C ARG A 32 -4.50 -5.70 9.49
N LEU A 33 -5.07 -4.81 8.68
CA LEU A 33 -5.62 -5.17 7.38
C LEU A 33 -4.54 -5.62 6.41
N GLY A 34 -3.37 -4.95 6.42
CA GLY A 34 -2.22 -5.35 5.63
C GLY A 34 -1.77 -6.77 5.99
N ASP A 35 -1.55 -7.06 7.26
CA ASP A 35 -1.16 -8.40 7.72
C ASP A 35 -2.19 -9.47 7.36
N PHE A 36 -3.48 -9.15 7.51
CA PHE A 36 -4.57 -10.03 7.10
C PHE A 36 -4.55 -10.34 5.59
N VAL A 37 -4.44 -9.31 4.75
CA VAL A 37 -4.40 -9.50 3.28
C VAL A 37 -3.14 -10.25 2.85
N ALA A 38 -1.98 -9.94 3.44
CA ALA A 38 -0.74 -10.64 3.17
C ALA A 38 -0.85 -12.13 3.54
N SER A 39 -1.43 -12.44 4.70
CA SER A 39 -1.69 -13.82 5.13
C SER A 39 -2.61 -14.56 4.16
N GLN A 40 -3.71 -13.94 3.75
CA GLN A 40 -4.66 -14.52 2.79
C GLN A 40 -4.02 -14.78 1.41
N TRP A 41 -3.12 -13.90 0.97
CA TRP A 41 -2.35 -14.09 -0.27
C TRP A 41 -1.35 -15.24 -0.15
N LEU A 42 -0.55 -15.25 0.93
CA LEU A 42 0.47 -16.29 1.16
C LEU A 42 -0.13 -17.69 1.37
N GLN A 43 -1.34 -17.77 1.92
CA GLN A 43 -2.09 -19.02 2.09
C GLN A 43 -2.79 -19.47 0.79
N GLY A 44 -2.78 -18.65 -0.26
CA GLY A 44 -3.45 -18.94 -1.52
C GLY A 44 -4.98 -18.75 -1.48
N THR A 45 -5.53 -18.14 -0.43
CA THR A 45 -6.95 -17.79 -0.34
C THR A 45 -7.30 -16.71 -1.36
N ILE A 46 -6.44 -15.71 -1.52
CA ILE A 46 -6.52 -14.77 -2.65
C ILE A 46 -5.76 -15.41 -3.81
N THR A 47 -6.50 -15.87 -4.82
CA THR A 47 -5.94 -16.62 -5.96
C THR A 47 -5.63 -15.73 -7.16
N ARG A 48 -6.31 -14.59 -7.28
CA ARG A 48 -6.20 -13.67 -8.41
C ARG A 48 -5.43 -12.41 -8.00
N ALA A 49 -4.34 -12.13 -8.69
CA ALA A 49 -3.56 -10.91 -8.43
C ALA A 49 -4.30 -9.64 -8.87
N TYR A 50 -4.97 -9.69 -10.03
CA TYR A 50 -5.61 -8.54 -10.67
C TYR A 50 -6.74 -9.00 -11.59
N ASP A 51 -7.77 -8.15 -11.76
CA ASP A 51 -8.83 -8.33 -12.74
C ASP A 51 -8.76 -7.22 -13.81
N PRO A 52 -8.39 -7.55 -15.06
CA PRO A 52 -8.28 -6.57 -16.14
C PRO A 52 -9.62 -5.98 -16.61
N SER A 53 -10.75 -6.55 -16.21
CA SER A 53 -12.07 -5.96 -16.48
C SER A 53 -12.40 -4.80 -15.53
N LEU A 54 -11.69 -4.68 -14.41
CA LEU A 54 -11.91 -3.65 -13.41
C LEU A 54 -11.00 -2.44 -13.64
N HIS A 55 -11.60 -1.27 -13.84
CA HIS A 55 -10.88 0.00 -13.85
C HIS A 55 -10.72 0.54 -12.43
N LEU A 56 -9.59 0.23 -11.82
CA LEU A 56 -9.28 0.64 -10.44
C LEU A 56 -8.44 1.92 -10.42
N SER A 57 -8.94 2.96 -9.75
CA SER A 57 -8.20 4.21 -9.52
C SER A 57 -7.28 4.04 -8.30
N VAL A 58 -5.97 4.13 -8.55
CA VAL A 58 -4.95 4.17 -7.50
C VAL A 58 -4.86 5.59 -6.96
N PRO A 59 -4.96 5.80 -5.64
CA PRO A 59 -4.76 7.13 -5.09
C PRO A 59 -3.29 7.55 -5.25
N ASP A 60 -3.03 8.82 -5.57
CA ASP A 60 -1.66 9.35 -5.68
C ASP A 60 -0.83 9.16 -4.41
N ARG A 61 -1.52 9.07 -3.28
CA ARG A 61 -0.95 8.96 -1.95
C ARG A 61 -1.80 8.01 -1.09
N PRO A 62 -1.16 7.17 -0.26
CA PRO A 62 -1.86 6.41 0.77
C PRO A 62 -2.53 7.32 1.80
N ALA A 63 -3.69 6.88 2.29
CA ALA A 63 -4.47 7.61 3.29
C ALA A 63 -3.70 7.74 4.62
N ARG A 64 -3.97 8.84 5.31
CA ARG A 64 -3.47 9.17 6.65
C ARG A 64 -4.57 9.86 7.43
N LEU A 65 -4.57 9.71 8.75
CA LEU A 65 -5.39 10.52 9.63
C LEU A 65 -5.11 12.01 9.44
N SER A 66 -6.14 12.84 9.55
CA SER A 66 -6.07 14.30 9.32
C SER A 66 -5.19 15.05 10.31
N ASN A 67 -4.97 14.48 11.49
CA ASN A 67 -4.10 15.03 12.54
C ASN A 67 -2.60 14.80 12.26
N VAL A 68 -2.23 14.02 11.25
CA VAL A 68 -0.83 13.79 10.86
C VAL A 68 -0.35 14.91 9.95
N LYS A 69 0.47 15.80 10.49
CA LYS A 69 1.10 16.88 9.71
C LYS A 69 2.34 16.36 8.97
N LEU A 70 2.34 16.50 7.65
CA LEU A 70 3.54 16.31 6.85
C LEU A 70 4.42 17.56 6.95
N VAL A 71 5.70 17.37 7.24
CA VAL A 71 6.69 18.44 7.25
C VAL A 71 7.86 18.04 6.36
N ALA A 72 8.50 19.04 5.74
CA ALA A 72 9.67 18.80 4.90
C ALA A 72 10.83 18.22 5.73
N PRO A 73 11.73 17.40 5.13
CA PRO A 73 12.84 16.79 5.85
C PRO A 73 13.72 17.78 6.63
N GLY A 74 13.96 18.98 6.07
CA GLY A 74 14.75 20.03 6.72
C GLY A 74 14.08 20.69 7.93
N LEU A 75 12.77 20.46 8.14
CA LEU A 75 12.01 20.96 9.28
C LEU A 75 11.81 19.89 10.37
N MET A 76 12.35 18.68 10.19
CA MET A 76 12.22 17.62 11.17
C MET A 76 13.04 17.94 12.44
N PRO A 77 12.46 17.73 13.64
CA PRO A 77 13.20 17.87 14.89
C PRO A 77 14.44 16.96 14.92
N LYS A 78 15.51 17.43 15.56
CA LYS A 78 16.69 16.58 15.79
C LYS A 78 16.34 15.45 16.75
N LEU A 79 16.62 14.21 16.35
CA LEU A 79 16.35 13.00 17.16
C LEU A 79 17.18 12.95 18.45
N GLY A 80 18.38 13.52 18.44
CA GLY A 80 19.33 13.46 19.58
C GLY A 80 20.06 12.11 19.68
N LYS A 81 20.61 11.81 20.85
CA LYS A 81 21.45 10.60 21.12
C LYS A 81 20.83 9.65 22.17
N ALA A 82 19.49 9.62 22.31
CA ALA A 82 18.74 8.80 23.28
C ALA A 82 19.04 9.04 24.78
N GLY A 83 19.90 10.01 25.14
CA GLY A 83 20.27 10.30 26.52
C GLY A 83 19.12 10.88 27.37
N SER A 84 18.25 11.70 26.77
CA SER A 84 17.06 12.26 27.44
C SER A 84 15.78 11.50 27.07
N LEU A 85 14.75 11.59 27.92
CA LEU A 85 13.43 11.02 27.64
C LEU A 85 12.86 11.54 26.31
N GLN A 86 13.01 12.84 26.07
CA GLN A 86 12.54 13.51 24.85
C GLN A 86 13.23 12.94 23.61
N SER A 87 14.55 12.71 23.66
CA SER A 87 15.28 12.12 22.54
C SER A 87 14.88 10.67 22.26
N ARG A 88 14.56 9.88 23.30
CA ARG A 88 14.05 8.51 23.13
C ARG A 88 12.66 8.50 22.50
N GLN A 89 11.77 9.38 22.94
CA GLN A 89 10.43 9.54 22.36
C GLN A 89 10.51 9.94 20.89
N ALA A 90 11.38 10.89 20.53
CA ALA A 90 11.60 11.31 19.14
C ALA A 90 12.08 10.15 18.25
N ILE A 91 13.01 9.32 18.75
CA ILE A 91 13.51 8.14 18.02
C ILE A 91 12.41 7.13 17.79
N VAL A 92 11.65 6.75 18.83
CA VAL A 92 10.54 5.78 18.70
C VAL A 92 9.45 6.31 17.74
N HIS A 93 9.13 7.60 17.84
CA HIS A 93 8.18 8.25 16.95
C HIS A 93 8.66 8.23 15.49
N SER A 94 9.93 8.54 15.25
CA SER A 94 10.55 8.46 13.92
C SER A 94 10.50 7.03 13.37
N LEU A 95 10.80 6.03 14.19
CA LEU A 95 10.72 4.62 13.80
C LEU A 95 9.29 4.22 13.42
N ALA A 96 8.30 4.61 14.22
CA ALA A 96 6.88 4.36 13.92
C ALA A 96 6.46 5.01 12.59
N HIS A 97 6.97 6.21 12.27
CA HIS A 97 6.76 6.83 10.98
C HIS A 97 7.40 6.05 9.84
N THR A 98 8.66 5.61 9.98
CA THR A 98 9.33 4.77 8.98
C THR A 98 8.55 3.48 8.73
N GLU A 99 8.09 2.80 9.77
CA GLU A 99 7.29 1.58 9.66
C GLU A 99 5.96 1.83 8.95
N SER A 100 5.26 2.92 9.30
CA SER A 100 4.02 3.30 8.62
C SER A 100 4.22 3.56 7.12
N TRP A 101 5.38 4.12 6.72
CA TRP A 101 5.74 4.27 5.31
C TRP A 101 6.12 2.94 4.65
N ALA A 102 6.79 2.04 5.37
CA ALA A 102 7.14 0.72 4.85
C ALA A 102 5.88 -0.07 4.47
N ILE A 103 4.87 -0.08 5.35
CA ILE A 103 3.57 -0.73 5.09
C ILE A 103 2.95 -0.20 3.79
N ASP A 104 2.91 1.13 3.61
CA ASP A 104 2.35 1.69 2.38
C ASP A 104 3.11 1.26 1.13
N LEU A 105 4.45 1.29 1.16
CA LEU A 105 5.28 0.93 0.02
C LEU A 105 5.10 -0.53 -0.38
N SER A 106 4.92 -1.42 0.60
CA SER A 106 4.62 -2.85 0.37
C SER A 106 3.36 -3.07 -0.45
N TRP A 107 2.36 -2.17 -0.37
CA TRP A 107 1.12 -2.27 -1.14
C TRP A 107 1.09 -1.38 -2.38
N PHE A 108 1.70 -0.19 -2.32
CA PHE A 108 1.65 0.80 -3.39
C PHE A 108 2.48 0.37 -4.62
N ILE A 109 3.70 -0.11 -4.39
CA ILE A 109 4.61 -0.46 -5.50
C ILE A 109 4.06 -1.61 -6.35
N PRO A 110 3.60 -2.74 -5.77
CA PRO A 110 3.06 -3.84 -6.58
C PRO A 110 1.82 -3.44 -7.38
N VAL A 111 0.89 -2.68 -6.77
CA VAL A 111 -0.32 -2.19 -7.45
C VAL A 111 0.04 -1.28 -8.62
N SER A 112 0.91 -0.30 -8.39
CA SER A 112 1.34 0.64 -9.43
C SER A 112 2.09 -0.08 -10.56
N LEU A 113 2.94 -1.07 -10.24
CA LEU A 113 3.69 -1.82 -11.23
C LEU A 113 2.78 -2.72 -12.08
N LEU A 114 1.85 -3.44 -11.45
CA LEU A 114 0.91 -4.31 -12.14
C LEU A 114 0.03 -3.53 -13.13
N LEU A 115 -0.47 -2.36 -12.73
CA LEU A 115 -1.25 -1.49 -13.60
C LEU A 115 -0.43 -0.89 -14.73
N ALA A 116 0.82 -0.47 -14.47
CA ALA A 116 1.71 0.05 -15.50
C ALA A 116 2.05 -1.02 -16.55
N VAL A 117 2.36 -2.25 -16.12
CA VAL A 117 2.62 -3.38 -17.02
C VAL A 117 1.39 -3.71 -17.85
N TRP A 118 0.20 -3.70 -17.24
CA TRP A 118 -1.05 -3.92 -17.97
C TRP A 118 -1.30 -2.83 -19.02
N LEU A 119 -1.17 -1.55 -18.66
CA LEU A 119 -1.36 -0.43 -19.59
C LEU A 119 -0.44 -0.57 -20.81
N LEU A 120 0.84 -0.89 -20.58
CA LEU A 120 1.82 -1.12 -21.63
C LEU A 120 1.49 -2.33 -22.53
N SER A 121 0.82 -3.34 -21.98
CA SER A 121 0.38 -4.53 -22.72
C SER A 121 -0.91 -4.26 -23.51
N ALA A 122 -1.84 -3.48 -22.96
CA ALA A 122 -3.12 -3.12 -23.60
C ALA A 122 -2.92 -2.18 -24.80
N GLN A 123 -1.84 -1.38 -24.80
CA GLN A 123 -1.53 -0.43 -25.86
C GLN A 123 -0.90 -1.04 -27.12
N GLY A 124 -0.83 -2.38 -27.23
CA GLY A 124 -0.46 -3.06 -28.48
C GLY A 124 0.93 -2.70 -29.01
N ARG A 125 1.97 -2.74 -28.17
CA ARG A 125 3.34 -2.53 -28.66
C ARG A 125 3.81 -3.73 -29.50
N ASP A 126 4.38 -3.42 -30.66
CA ASP A 126 5.11 -4.37 -31.49
C ASP A 126 6.20 -5.08 -30.66
N LYS A 127 6.10 -6.40 -30.58
CA LYS A 127 7.02 -7.27 -29.83
C LYS A 127 8.43 -7.30 -30.43
N SER A 128 8.63 -6.70 -31.61
CA SER A 128 9.93 -6.58 -32.28
C SER A 128 10.99 -5.81 -31.48
N ILE A 129 10.57 -4.92 -30.58
CA ILE A 129 11.48 -4.05 -29.80
C ILE A 129 12.20 -4.77 -28.64
N PHE A 130 11.81 -6.01 -28.31
CA PHE A 130 12.41 -6.81 -27.23
C PHE A 130 13.22 -8.02 -27.75
N LYS A 131 13.77 -7.95 -28.96
CA LYS A 131 14.79 -8.92 -29.41
C LYS A 131 16.13 -8.58 -28.75
N TRP A 132 16.37 -9.13 -27.56
CA TRP A 132 17.74 -9.29 -27.05
C TRP A 132 18.42 -10.39 -27.86
N LYS A 133 19.45 -10.01 -28.62
CA LYS A 133 20.31 -10.96 -29.32
C LYS A 133 21.22 -11.60 -28.27
N MET A 134 21.06 -12.91 -28.04
CA MET A 134 22.05 -13.75 -27.38
C MET A 134 23.38 -13.70 -28.14
#